data_AF-A0A3Q9F1X7-F1
#
_entry.id   AF-A0A3Q9F1X7-F1
#
_cell.length_a   1.000
_cell.length_b   1.000
_cell.length_c   1.000
_cell.angle_alpha   90.00
_cell.angle_beta   90.00
_cell.angle_gamma   90.00
#
_symmetry.space_group_name_H-M   'P 1'
#
loop_
_entity.id
_entity.type
_entity.pdbx_description
1 polymer ?
#
loop_
_entity_poly.entity_id
_entity_poly.type
_entity_poly.pdbx_seq_one_letter_code
_entity_poly.pdbx_strand_id
1 'polypeptide(L)'
;MTDGIHTEPGLSEGKTYRLKLVCVGSGSAELEFVPANAGTAATVPCDESVVQQRVTADELVRINVAGAKGATGVIAWQIDAP
;
A
#
# COMPACT_ATOMS: atom_id res chain seq x y z
N MET A 1 13.98 9.57 4.53
CA MET A 1 13.43 8.28 4.07
C MET A 1 13.00 7.55 5.32
N THR A 2 11.73 7.18 5.39
CA THR A 2 11.26 6.19 6.36
C THR A 2 11.75 4.82 5.90
N ASP A 3 11.99 3.90 6.82
CA ASP A 3 12.25 2.51 6.45
C ASP A 3 10.95 1.88 5.96
N GLY A 4 11.01 1.14 4.85
CA GLY A 4 9.81 0.56 4.25
C GLY A 4 9.96 0.23 2.77
N ILE A 5 8.82 -0.10 2.17
CA ILE A 5 8.68 -0.31 0.73
C ILE A 5 8.11 0.98 0.13
N HIS A 6 8.84 1.55 -0.83
CA HIS A 6 8.47 2.78 -1.52
C HIS A 6 8.46 2.50 -3.02
N THR A 7 7.29 2.60 -3.65
CA THR A 7 7.11 2.23 -5.05
C THR A 7 6.35 3.30 -5.81
N GLU A 8 6.73 3.50 -7.08
CA GLU A 8 6.08 4.42 -8.02
C GLU A 8 5.58 3.60 -9.22
N PRO A 9 4.39 3.00 -9.15
CA PRO A 9 3.84 2.24 -10.26
C PRO A 9 3.48 3.15 -11.45
N GLY A 10 3.69 2.65 -12.67
CA GLY A 10 3.22 3.29 -13.90
C GLY A 10 1.72 3.11 -14.08
N LEU A 11 0.92 3.91 -13.37
CA LEU A 11 -0.53 3.93 -13.47
C LEU A 11 -1.00 4.94 -14.52
N SER A 12 -2.08 4.62 -15.22
CA SER A 12 -2.68 5.52 -16.22
C SER A 12 -3.54 6.58 -15.55
N GLU A 13 -3.37 7.83 -15.98
CA GLU A 13 -4.08 8.99 -15.46
C GLU A 13 -5.62 8.82 -15.57
N GLY A 14 -6.34 9.25 -14.53
CA GLY A 14 -7.80 9.17 -14.42
C GLY A 14 -8.35 7.76 -14.27
N LYS A 15 -7.51 6.74 -14.05
CA LYS A 15 -7.93 5.36 -13.81
C LYS A 15 -7.91 5.01 -12.34
N THR A 16 -8.90 4.23 -11.92
CA THR A 16 -8.96 3.63 -10.59
C THR A 16 -8.54 2.18 -10.65
N TYR A 17 -7.60 1.81 -9.81
CA TYR A 17 -7.03 0.48 -9.66
C TYR A 17 -7.45 -0.12 -8.33
N ARG A 18 -7.38 -1.45 -8.24
CA ARG A 18 -7.52 -2.16 -6.96
C ARG A 18 -6.15 -2.58 -6.47
N LEU A 19 -5.80 -2.13 -5.28
CA LEU A 19 -4.60 -2.54 -4.57
C LEU A 19 -4.97 -3.59 -3.52
N LYS A 20 -4.28 -4.72 -3.53
CA LYS A 20 -4.38 -5.77 -2.49
C LYS A 20 -3.05 -5.90 -1.77
N LEU A 21 -3.08 -5.94 -0.45
CA LEU A 21 -1.90 -6.13 0.40
C LEU A 21 -2.15 -7.29 1.36
N VAL A 22 -1.10 -8.04 1.63
CA VAL A 22 -1.06 -9.09 2.66
C VAL A 22 0.25 -8.95 3.42
N CYS A 23 0.17 -8.93 4.75
CA CYS A 23 1.34 -9.04 5.61
C CYS A 23 1.30 -10.36 6.39
N VAL A 24 2.45 -11.00 6.52
CA VAL A 24 2.64 -12.23 7.29
C VAL A 24 3.72 -12.01 8.33
N GLY A 25 3.41 -12.26 9.61
CA GLY A 25 4.36 -12.14 10.71
C GLY A 25 3.69 -11.69 12.02
N SER A 26 4.25 -10.64 12.64
CA SER A 26 3.77 -10.06 13.89
C SER A 26 3.67 -8.55 13.79
N GLY A 27 2.64 -7.97 14.39
CA GLY A 27 2.39 -6.52 14.38
C GLY A 27 1.57 -6.08 13.15
N SER A 28 1.87 -4.89 12.64
CA SER A 28 1.19 -4.30 11.49
C SER A 28 2.14 -3.46 10.64
N ALA A 29 1.69 -3.11 9.44
CA ALA A 29 2.31 -2.10 8.59
C ALA A 29 1.30 -0.98 8.30
N GLU A 30 1.79 0.23 8.02
CA GLU A 30 0.99 1.38 7.63
C GLU A 30 1.18 1.67 6.14
N LEU A 31 0.08 1.79 5.42
CA LEU A 31 0.01 2.14 4.00
C LEU A 31 -0.35 3.62 3.87
N GLU A 32 0.44 4.34 3.07
CA GLU A 32 0.20 5.73 2.70
C GLU A 32 0.38 5.97 1.20
N PHE A 33 -0.31 6.97 0.70
CA PHE A 33 -0.26 7.39 -0.70
C PHE A 33 0.28 8.82 -0.84
N VAL A 34 1.04 9.06 -1.90
CA VAL A 34 1.43 10.41 -2.33
C VAL A 34 1.03 10.59 -3.80
N PRO A 35 0.15 11.54 -4.13
CA PRO A 35 -0.54 12.45 -3.22
C PRO A 35 -1.57 11.72 -2.34
N ALA A 36 -1.94 12.32 -1.19
CA ALA A 36 -2.81 11.69 -0.20
C ALA A 36 -4.24 11.44 -0.72
N ASN A 37 -4.69 12.13 -1.78
CA ASN A 37 -5.97 11.90 -2.42
C ASN A 37 -5.96 10.70 -3.39
N ALA A 38 -4.80 10.11 -3.69
CA ALA A 38 -4.73 8.95 -4.57
C ALA A 38 -5.34 7.69 -3.94
N GLY A 39 -5.46 7.61 -2.62
CA GLY A 39 -6.05 6.47 -1.93
C GLY A 39 -6.30 6.75 -0.45
N THR A 40 -6.86 5.78 0.27
CA THR A 40 -7.08 5.90 1.72
C THR A 40 -5.95 5.21 2.46
N ALA A 41 -5.28 5.94 3.36
CA ALA A 41 -4.29 5.35 4.26
C ALA A 41 -4.92 4.22 5.08
N ALA A 42 -4.15 3.17 5.35
CA ALA A 42 -4.67 1.97 5.99
C ALA A 42 -3.62 1.23 6.81
N THR A 43 -4.06 0.64 7.91
CA THR A 43 -3.26 -0.33 8.64
C THR A 43 -3.44 -1.71 8.01
N VAL A 44 -2.32 -2.39 7.74
CA VAL A 44 -2.24 -3.76 7.23
C VAL A 44 -1.78 -4.67 8.36
N PRO A 45 -2.68 -5.43 9.01
CA PRO A 45 -2.27 -6.39 10.03
C PRO A 45 -1.43 -7.50 9.42
N CYS A 46 -0.43 -7.96 10.17
CA CYS A 46 0.45 -9.06 9.76
C CYS A 46 -0.11 -10.43 10.18
N ASP A 47 -1.41 -10.64 9.94
CA ASP A 47 -2.18 -11.83 10.32
C ASP A 47 -2.68 -12.63 9.11
N GLU A 48 -2.04 -12.43 7.95
CA GLU A 48 -2.37 -13.07 6.67
C GLU A 48 -3.71 -12.61 6.05
N SER A 49 -4.41 -11.67 6.68
CA SER A 49 -5.62 -11.08 6.09
C SER A 49 -5.30 -10.20 4.89
N VAL A 50 -6.25 -10.14 3.95
CA VAL A 50 -6.14 -9.31 2.74
C VAL A 50 -6.74 -7.94 3.03
N VAL A 51 -5.91 -6.90 2.97
CA VAL A 51 -6.37 -5.50 2.94
C VAL A 51 -6.51 -5.06 1.49
N GLN A 52 -7.68 -4.53 1.15
CA GLN A 52 -7.97 -4.04 -0.20
C GLN A 52 -8.23 -2.54 -0.17
N GLN A 53 -7.51 -1.80 -1.02
CA GLN A 53 -7.69 -0.37 -1.22
C GLN A 53 -7.99 -0.05 -2.69
N ARG A 54 -8.61 1.11 -2.90
CA ARG A 54 -8.70 1.72 -4.23
C ARG A 54 -7.60 2.76 -4.36
N VAL A 55 -7.01 2.82 -5.55
CA VAL A 55 -6.02 3.82 -5.90
C VAL A 55 -6.48 4.52 -7.16
N THR A 56 -6.71 5.82 -7.11
CA THR A 56 -7.00 6.65 -8.26
C THR A 56 -5.74 7.40 -8.65
N ALA A 57 -5.28 7.15 -9.87
CA ALA A 57 -4.09 7.81 -10.41
C ALA A 57 -4.51 9.09 -11.14
N ASP A 58 -4.65 10.20 -10.42
CA ASP A 58 -4.86 11.52 -11.05
C ASP A 58 -3.53 12.17 -11.50
N GLU A 59 -2.41 11.69 -10.94
CA GLU A 59 -1.05 12.06 -11.30
C GLU A 59 -0.08 10.90 -10.94
N LEU A 60 1.22 11.18 -10.83
CA LEU A 60 2.20 10.19 -10.38
C LEU A 60 1.93 9.78 -8.93
N VAL A 61 1.55 8.51 -8.73
CA VAL A 61 1.24 7.96 -7.40
C VAL A 61 2.46 7.24 -6.83
N ARG A 62 2.86 7.62 -5.61
CA ARG A 62 3.76 6.84 -4.77
C ARG A 62 2.97 6.06 -3.75
N ILE A 63 3.37 4.81 -3.54
CA ILE A 63 2.80 3.92 -2.55
C ILE A 63 3.89 3.59 -1.54
N ASN A 64 3.65 4.01 -0.30
CA ASN A 64 4.57 3.85 0.81
C ASN A 64 3.97 2.84 1.79
N VAL A 65 4.79 1.88 2.21
CA VAL A 65 4.43 0.96 3.28
C VAL A 65 5.56 0.89 4.30
N ALA A 66 5.26 1.20 5.55
CA ALA A 66 6.21 1.15 6.65
C ALA A 66 5.73 0.18 7.73
N GLY A 67 6.62 -0.64 8.28
CA GLY A 67 6.30 -1.47 9.43
C GLY A 67 6.05 -0.61 10.67
N ALA A 68 5.01 -0.91 11.44
CA ALA A 68 4.81 -0.30 12.75
C ALA A 68 5.95 -0.69 13.70
N LYS A 69 6.14 0.09 14.78
CA LYS A 69 7.22 -0.16 15.75
C LYS A 69 7.11 -1.57 16.33
N GLY A 70 8.17 -2.36 16.18
CA GLY A 70 8.25 -3.74 16.66
C GLY A 70 7.61 -4.78 15.74
N ALA A 71 7.13 -4.38 14.56
CA ALA A 71 6.64 -5.32 13.55
C ALA A 71 7.79 -6.16 12.97
N THR A 72 7.51 -7.42 12.68
CA THR A 72 8.43 -8.36 12.01
C THR A 72 7.65 -9.17 11.01
N GLY A 73 8.13 -9.29 9.77
CA GLY A 73 7.43 -10.09 8.78
C GLY A 73 7.77 -9.72 7.35
N VAL A 74 6.92 -10.17 6.44
CA VAL A 74 6.98 -9.87 5.02
C VAL A 74 5.63 -9.33 4.59
N ILE A 75 5.65 -8.26 3.79
CA ILE A 75 4.47 -7.74 3.12
C ILE A 75 4.61 -7.93 1.61
N ALA A 76 3.53 -8.36 0.98
CA ALA A 76 3.41 -8.45 -0.47
C ALA A 76 2.18 -7.67 -0.93
N TRP A 77 2.23 -7.21 -2.17
CA TRP A 77 1.18 -6.37 -2.73
C TRP A 77 1.01 -6.61 -4.22
N GLN A 78 -0.22 -6.45 -4.70
CA GLN A 78 -0.61 -6.60 -6.10
C GLN A 78 -1.58 -5.48 -6.49
N ILE A 79 -1.36 -4.91 -7.67
CA ILE A 79 -2.29 -3.98 -8.32
C ILE A 79 -3.01 -4.71 -9.44
N ASP A 80 -4.33 -4.78 -9.37
CA ASP A 80 -5.16 -5.28 -10.47
C ASP A 80 -5.42 -4.15 -11.48
N ALA A 81 -5.42 -4.50 -12.77
CA ALA A 81 -5.81 -3.58 -13.84
C ALA A 81 -7.27 -3.09 -13.67
N PRO A 82 -7.62 -1.91 -14.22
CA PRO A 82 -8.95 -1.31 -14.07
C PRO A 82 -10.08 -2.13 -14.67
#